data_AF-A0A2G6NTN0-F1
#
_entry.id   AF-A0A2G6NTN0-F1
#
_cell.length_a   1.000
_cell.length_b   1.000
_cell.length_c   1.000
_cell.angle_alpha   90.00
_cell.angle_beta   90.00
_cell.angle_gamma   90.00
#
_symmetry.space_group_name_H-M   'P 1'
#
loop_
_entity.id
_entity.type
_entity.pdbx_description
1 polymer ?
#
loop_
_entity_poly.entity_id
_entity_poly.type
_entity_poly.pdbx_seq_one_letter_code
_entity_poly.pdbx_strand_id
1 'polypeptide(L)'
;PLWRNIIQHTLHHYPWIKPYVESRWVFESIVEALEVPASLAWFEELHQELEAGGDHQMGEEFVRVLTDFVQELKTRYYVPRPLKGAISRHAEWQRINAKANVASRLGIIEEICRLYRLKRLGAIGRYTLFRHTYFKDADIHLLDIFDRLLVRMFRHPQMRPTQMVELFELQSELSDPDDRLAYNRMVFPHRERTQAVEIQDRGTPDMDRVVVRSEIVDEHGLRYNITEPDGPADVGQLYRLFLQAGFPKSISEDDRYLVAMDQAEQIIGGVVYRLQAEGTVFLDGIVVNQTLQERGITGAILADFVTRMVAHRVTTVRTHFFLRPFYRRHGFQLDTRRGGLVRYLQE
;
A
#
# COMPACT_ATOMS: atom_id res chain seq x y z
N PRO A 1 -14.01 29.78 -10.57
CA PRO A 1 -13.27 29.37 -11.80
C PRO A 1 -13.31 27.86 -12.09
N LEU A 2 -12.94 26.99 -11.14
CA LEU A 2 -12.89 25.53 -11.34
C LEU A 2 -14.26 24.93 -11.68
N TRP A 3 -15.31 25.22 -10.90
CA TRP A 3 -16.66 24.71 -11.16
C TRP A 3 -17.19 25.08 -12.55
N ARG A 4 -17.13 26.37 -12.91
CA ARG A 4 -17.62 26.86 -14.19
C ARG A 4 -16.80 26.33 -15.37
N ASN A 5 -15.48 26.43 -15.29
CA ASN A 5 -14.62 26.15 -16.45
C ASN A 5 -14.35 24.66 -16.62
N ILE A 6 -14.30 23.87 -15.54
CA ILE A 6 -13.97 22.44 -15.60
C ILE A 6 -15.23 21.58 -15.61
N ILE A 7 -16.25 21.90 -14.81
CA ILE A 7 -17.48 21.07 -14.76
C ILE A 7 -18.51 21.59 -15.76
N GLN A 8 -18.98 22.83 -15.61
CA GLN A 8 -20.09 23.33 -16.42
C GLN A 8 -19.72 23.48 -17.91
N HIS A 9 -18.56 24.07 -18.23
CA HIS A 9 -18.10 24.20 -19.62
C HIS A 9 -17.90 22.84 -20.28
N THR A 10 -17.25 21.89 -19.59
CA THR A 10 -17.04 20.55 -20.16
C THR A 10 -18.36 19.82 -20.38
N LEU A 11 -19.31 19.91 -19.44
CA LEU A 11 -20.65 19.33 -19.62
C LEU A 11 -21.46 20.01 -20.71
N HIS A 12 -21.26 21.32 -20.93
CA HIS A 12 -21.92 22.06 -22.00
C HIS A 12 -21.38 21.66 -23.39
N HIS A 13 -20.06 21.53 -23.53
CA HIS A 13 -19.42 21.15 -24.80
C HIS A 13 -19.50 19.65 -25.09
N TYR A 14 -19.56 18.82 -24.05
CA TYR A 14 -19.57 17.35 -24.16
C TYR A 14 -20.70 16.71 -23.34
N PRO A 15 -21.99 16.96 -23.65
CA PRO A 15 -23.11 16.51 -22.79
C PRO A 15 -23.18 15.01 -22.54
N TRP A 16 -22.64 14.18 -23.45
CA TRP A 16 -22.61 12.72 -23.31
C TRP A 16 -21.74 12.23 -22.15
N ILE A 17 -20.83 13.06 -21.62
CA ILE A 17 -20.01 12.67 -20.47
C ILE A 17 -20.75 12.86 -19.14
N LYS A 18 -21.94 13.47 -19.14
CA LYS A 18 -22.73 13.76 -17.94
C LYS A 18 -22.93 12.55 -17.01
N PRO A 19 -23.16 11.31 -17.51
CA PRO A 19 -23.25 10.14 -16.64
C PRO A 19 -21.93 9.75 -15.94
N TYR A 20 -20.80 10.28 -16.40
CA TYR A 20 -19.45 9.93 -15.94
C TYR A 20 -18.77 11.04 -15.16
N VAL A 21 -19.38 12.23 -15.03
CA VAL A 21 -18.82 13.37 -14.31
C VAL A 21 -19.73 13.72 -13.15
N GLU A 22 -19.22 13.60 -11.94
CA GLU A 22 -19.94 14.02 -10.74
C GLU A 22 -19.42 15.38 -10.27
N SER A 23 -20.35 16.31 -10.13
CA SER A 23 -20.05 17.68 -9.67
C SER A 23 -19.35 17.71 -8.31
N ARG A 24 -19.58 16.71 -7.46
CA ARG A 24 -18.97 16.56 -6.13
C ARG A 24 -17.45 16.33 -6.16
N TRP A 25 -16.87 15.90 -7.28
CA TRP A 25 -15.43 15.62 -7.38
C TRP A 25 -14.56 16.84 -7.11
N VAL A 26 -15.05 18.05 -7.37
CA VAL A 26 -14.35 19.29 -7.01
C VAL A 26 -14.14 19.37 -5.50
N PHE A 27 -15.19 19.08 -4.72
CA PHE A 27 -15.13 19.12 -3.27
C PHE A 27 -14.33 17.94 -2.69
N GLU A 28 -14.47 16.74 -3.25
CA GLU A 28 -13.62 15.61 -2.87
C GLU A 28 -12.13 15.93 -3.07
N SER A 29 -11.77 16.60 -4.18
CA SER A 29 -10.37 16.95 -4.46
C SER A 29 -9.80 17.92 -3.42
N ILE A 30 -10.64 18.82 -2.88
CA ILE A 30 -10.26 19.73 -1.79
C ILE A 30 -10.05 18.93 -0.50
N VAL A 31 -10.96 18.00 -0.17
CA VAL A 31 -10.83 17.12 1.00
C VAL A 31 -9.58 16.24 0.94
N GLU A 32 -9.23 15.73 -0.24
CA GLU A 32 -7.99 14.97 -0.43
C GLU A 32 -6.73 15.81 -0.26
N ALA A 33 -6.78 17.11 -0.57
CA ALA A 33 -5.65 18.02 -0.48
C ALA A 33 -5.45 18.60 0.93
N LEU A 34 -6.54 18.96 1.62
CA LEU A 34 -6.51 19.69 2.89
C LEU A 34 -6.90 18.84 4.11
N GLU A 35 -7.40 17.62 3.90
CA GLU A 35 -8.04 16.79 4.93
C GLU A 35 -9.36 17.39 5.45
N VAL A 36 -10.18 16.56 6.11
CA VAL A 36 -11.57 16.91 6.47
C VAL A 36 -11.69 18.17 7.35
N PRO A 37 -10.91 18.35 8.44
CA PRO A 37 -11.10 19.50 9.32
C PRO A 37 -10.84 20.85 8.62
N ALA A 38 -9.73 20.95 7.88
CA ALA A 38 -9.39 22.18 7.17
C ALA A 38 -10.33 22.42 5.97
N SER A 39 -10.79 21.35 5.32
CA SER A 39 -11.78 21.47 4.25
C SER A 39 -13.13 21.97 4.77
N LEU A 40 -13.58 21.48 5.93
CA LEU A 40 -14.81 21.97 6.55
C LEU A 40 -14.73 23.45 6.88
N ALA A 41 -13.62 23.91 7.47
CA ALA A 41 -13.38 25.32 7.73
C ALA A 41 -13.43 26.15 6.43
N TRP A 42 -12.73 25.69 5.39
CA TRP A 42 -12.70 26.36 4.09
C TRP A 42 -14.09 26.39 3.41
N PHE A 43 -14.87 25.32 3.48
CA PHE A 43 -16.23 25.29 2.95
C PHE A 43 -17.17 26.23 3.71
N GLU A 44 -16.96 26.39 5.02
CA GLU A 44 -17.77 27.28 5.84
C GLU A 44 -17.47 28.77 5.53
N GLU A 45 -16.20 29.11 5.33
CA GLU A 45 -15.79 30.42 4.79
C GLU A 45 -16.41 30.67 3.40
N LEU A 46 -16.32 29.68 2.50
CA LEU A 46 -16.91 29.78 1.16
C LEU A 46 -18.43 29.97 1.21
N HIS A 47 -19.14 29.30 2.11
CA HIS A 47 -20.57 29.52 2.32
C HIS A 47 -20.88 30.96 2.74
N GLN A 48 -20.12 31.51 3.69
CA GLN A 48 -20.33 32.90 4.15
C GLN A 48 -20.08 33.91 3.02
N GLU A 49 -19.06 33.69 2.19
CA GLU A 49 -18.79 34.54 1.02
C GLU A 49 -19.94 34.51 0.00
N LEU A 50 -20.52 33.32 -0.25
CA LEU A 50 -21.64 33.15 -1.17
C LEU A 50 -22.93 33.80 -0.64
N GLU A 51 -23.20 33.72 0.66
CA GLU A 51 -24.36 34.37 1.31
C GLU A 51 -24.22 35.90 1.37
N ALA A 52 -23.00 36.42 1.53
CA ALA A 52 -22.72 37.87 1.60
C ALA A 52 -22.84 38.62 0.27
N GLY A 53 -23.36 37.98 -0.79
CA GLY A 53 -23.51 38.55 -2.12
C GLY A 53 -22.31 38.33 -3.04
N GLY A 54 -21.42 37.40 -2.68
CA GLY A 54 -20.32 36.95 -3.53
C GLY A 54 -20.86 36.36 -4.83
N ASP A 55 -20.76 37.17 -5.90
CA ASP A 55 -20.89 36.82 -7.32
C ASP A 55 -21.91 35.69 -7.62
N HIS A 56 -23.13 36.07 -8.02
CA HIS A 56 -24.24 35.17 -8.42
C HIS A 56 -23.91 34.23 -9.61
N GLN A 57 -22.65 34.11 -10.01
CA GLN A 57 -22.14 33.35 -11.14
C GLN A 57 -22.02 31.83 -10.90
N MET A 58 -21.99 31.33 -9.66
CA MET A 58 -21.84 29.89 -9.40
C MET A 58 -23.16 29.09 -9.50
N GLY A 59 -24.32 29.78 -9.39
CA GLY A 59 -25.66 29.21 -9.54
C GLY A 59 -26.16 28.42 -8.31
N GLU A 60 -27.48 28.30 -8.16
CA GLU A 60 -28.15 27.62 -7.02
C GLU A 60 -27.73 26.15 -6.87
N GLU A 61 -27.45 25.47 -8.00
CA GLU A 61 -27.01 24.07 -7.99
C GLU A 61 -25.68 23.89 -7.25
N PHE A 62 -24.73 24.81 -7.40
CA PHE A 62 -23.44 24.74 -6.69
C PHE A 62 -23.64 24.81 -5.18
N VAL A 63 -24.40 25.80 -4.71
CA VAL A 63 -24.69 26.03 -3.29
C VAL A 63 -25.38 24.81 -2.68
N ARG A 64 -26.36 24.24 -3.39
CA ARG A 64 -27.06 23.03 -2.94
C ARG A 64 -26.10 21.84 -2.82
N VAL A 65 -25.29 21.56 -3.84
CA VAL A 65 -24.36 20.41 -3.83
C VAL A 65 -23.27 20.58 -2.76
N LEU A 66 -22.77 21.80 -2.55
CA LEU A 66 -21.82 22.12 -1.49
C LEU A 66 -22.46 21.90 -0.10
N THR A 67 -23.68 22.41 0.12
CA THR A 67 -24.41 22.23 1.38
C THR A 67 -24.63 20.75 1.70
N ASP A 68 -25.10 19.98 0.71
CA ASP A 68 -25.30 18.53 0.84
C ASP A 68 -23.98 17.81 1.17
N PHE A 69 -22.88 18.21 0.54
CA PHE A 69 -21.55 17.62 0.75
C PHE A 69 -20.99 17.94 2.14
N VAL A 70 -21.08 19.20 2.59
CA VAL A 70 -20.65 19.61 3.92
C VAL A 70 -21.43 18.86 5.00
N GLN A 71 -22.74 18.70 4.84
CA GLN A 71 -23.54 17.98 5.81
C GLN A 71 -23.20 16.48 5.86
N GLU A 72 -22.85 15.88 4.73
CA GLU A 72 -22.36 14.51 4.69
C GLU A 72 -21.01 14.37 5.41
N LEU A 73 -20.06 15.28 5.16
CA LEU A 73 -18.76 15.30 5.86
C LEU A 73 -18.90 15.44 7.37
N LYS A 74 -19.89 16.21 7.85
CA LYS A 74 -20.16 16.40 9.29
C LYS A 74 -20.79 15.16 9.94
N THR A 75 -21.52 14.35 9.16
CA THR A 75 -22.36 13.26 9.71
C THR A 75 -21.83 11.85 9.44
N ARG A 76 -20.91 11.70 8.48
CA ARG A 76 -20.36 10.41 8.05
C ARG A 76 -18.87 10.48 7.83
N TYR A 77 -18.21 9.34 8.02
CA TYR A 77 -16.80 9.19 7.71
C TYR A 77 -16.57 9.33 6.20
N TYR A 78 -15.80 10.34 5.81
CA TYR A 78 -15.32 10.47 4.44
C TYR A 78 -14.27 9.39 4.15
N VAL A 79 -14.58 8.48 3.22
CA VAL A 79 -13.68 7.41 2.78
C VAL A 79 -12.68 8.00 1.77
N PRO A 80 -11.39 8.17 2.11
CA PRO A 80 -10.45 8.85 1.22
C PRO A 80 -10.15 8.04 -0.05
N ARG A 81 -9.72 8.70 -1.12
CA ARG A 81 -9.42 8.04 -2.42
C ARG A 81 -8.46 6.87 -2.31
N PRO A 82 -7.38 6.90 -1.52
CA PRO A 82 -6.53 5.73 -1.33
C PRO A 82 -7.28 4.53 -0.76
N LEU A 83 -8.23 4.75 0.15
CA LEU A 83 -9.04 3.70 0.75
C LEU A 83 -10.10 3.17 -0.23
N LYS A 84 -10.78 4.05 -0.98
CA LYS A 84 -11.67 3.65 -2.09
C LYS A 84 -10.93 2.80 -3.12
N GLY A 85 -9.73 3.25 -3.51
CA GLY A 85 -8.86 2.56 -4.46
C GLY A 85 -8.39 1.19 -3.93
N ALA A 86 -8.04 1.11 -2.65
CA ALA A 86 -7.68 -0.13 -1.98
C ALA A 86 -8.82 -1.16 -2.00
N ILE A 87 -10.05 -0.74 -1.65
CA ILE A 87 -11.25 -1.59 -1.68
C ILE A 87 -11.51 -2.08 -3.11
N SER A 88 -11.48 -1.18 -4.09
CA SER A 88 -11.69 -1.53 -5.50
C SER A 88 -10.63 -2.52 -5.99
N ARG A 89 -9.37 -2.33 -5.61
CA ARG A 89 -8.27 -3.22 -6.00
C ARG A 89 -8.41 -4.60 -5.38
N HIS A 90 -8.80 -4.68 -4.11
CA HIS A 90 -9.10 -5.95 -3.47
C HIS A 90 -10.26 -6.67 -4.17
N ALA A 91 -11.33 -5.96 -4.53
CA ALA A 91 -12.46 -6.53 -5.24
C ALA A 91 -12.09 -7.07 -6.63
N GLU A 92 -11.17 -6.42 -7.34
CA GLU A 92 -10.60 -6.92 -8.59
C GLU A 92 -9.75 -8.17 -8.37
N TRP A 93 -8.87 -8.15 -7.37
CA TRP A 93 -8.05 -9.31 -7.02
C TRP A 93 -8.90 -10.52 -6.64
N GLN A 94 -9.97 -10.33 -5.87
CA GLN A 94 -10.84 -11.42 -5.42
C GLN A 94 -11.66 -12.03 -6.57
N ARG A 95 -12.03 -11.23 -7.58
CA ARG A 95 -12.68 -11.75 -8.79
C ARG A 95 -11.79 -12.73 -9.55
N ILE A 96 -10.48 -12.44 -9.60
CA ILE A 96 -9.49 -13.31 -10.25
C ILE A 96 -9.16 -14.53 -9.38
N ASN A 97 -9.07 -14.32 -8.06
CA ASN A 97 -8.62 -15.32 -7.08
C ASN A 97 -9.78 -15.80 -6.20
N ALA A 98 -10.90 -16.17 -6.82
CA ALA A 98 -12.13 -16.53 -6.09
C ALA A 98 -11.96 -17.71 -5.10
N LYS A 99 -10.95 -18.57 -5.32
CA LYS A 99 -10.63 -19.73 -4.47
C LYS A 99 -9.48 -19.48 -3.49
N ALA A 100 -9.05 -18.23 -3.30
CA ALA A 100 -7.97 -17.92 -2.38
C ALA A 100 -8.34 -18.29 -0.94
N ASN A 101 -7.44 -18.97 -0.24
CA ASN A 101 -7.61 -19.29 1.17
C ASN A 101 -7.56 -18.02 2.04
N VAL A 102 -8.00 -18.14 3.30
CA VAL A 102 -8.13 -17.01 4.23
C VAL A 102 -6.79 -16.35 4.52
N ALA A 103 -5.72 -17.11 4.69
CA ALA A 103 -4.37 -16.57 4.84
C ALA A 103 -3.95 -15.67 3.66
N SER A 104 -4.27 -16.07 2.42
CA SER A 104 -3.99 -15.28 1.21
C SER A 104 -4.87 -14.03 1.14
N ARG A 105 -6.16 -14.14 1.50
CA ARG A 105 -7.09 -13.00 1.58
C ARG A 105 -6.62 -11.96 2.60
N LEU A 106 -6.13 -12.40 3.76
CA LEU A 106 -5.58 -11.50 4.78
C LEU A 106 -4.24 -10.90 4.35
N GLY A 107 -3.37 -11.71 3.73
CA GLY A 107 -2.10 -11.23 3.19
C GLY A 107 -2.26 -10.11 2.16
N ILE A 108 -3.22 -10.21 1.24
CA ILE A 108 -3.46 -9.15 0.25
C ILE A 108 -4.05 -7.89 0.90
N ILE A 109 -4.88 -8.02 1.94
CA ILE A 109 -5.40 -6.87 2.71
C ILE A 109 -4.26 -6.11 3.39
N GLU A 110 -3.30 -6.82 3.98
CA GLU A 110 -2.09 -6.22 4.57
C GLU A 110 -1.19 -5.56 3.54
N GLU A 111 -1.05 -6.17 2.36
CA GLU A 111 -0.30 -5.63 1.25
C GLU A 111 -0.95 -4.33 0.73
N ILE A 112 -2.25 -4.34 0.48
CA ILE A 112 -3.02 -3.16 0.05
C ILE A 112 -2.97 -2.06 1.12
N CYS A 113 -3.06 -2.40 2.41
CA CYS A 113 -2.86 -1.46 3.52
C CYS A 113 -1.53 -0.71 3.40
N ARG A 114 -0.46 -1.42 3.04
CA ARG A 114 0.89 -0.85 2.89
C ARG A 114 1.00 0.00 1.63
N LEU A 115 0.56 -0.54 0.48
CA LEU A 115 0.67 0.11 -0.83
C LEU A 115 -0.11 1.42 -0.90
N TYR A 116 -1.34 1.44 -0.38
CA TYR A 116 -2.19 2.63 -0.34
C TYR A 116 -1.92 3.51 0.90
N ARG A 117 -0.88 3.20 1.68
CA ARG A 117 -0.45 3.94 2.88
C ARG A 117 -1.58 4.17 3.88
N LEU A 118 -2.48 3.19 4.02
CA LEU A 118 -3.71 3.32 4.82
C LEU A 118 -3.46 3.45 6.32
N LYS A 119 -2.23 3.17 6.80
CA LYS A 119 -1.84 3.41 8.20
C LYS A 119 -2.08 4.87 8.64
N ARG A 120 -1.92 5.84 7.74
CA ARG A 120 -2.17 7.26 8.03
C ARG A 120 -3.63 7.57 8.36
N LEU A 121 -4.56 6.70 7.94
CA LEU A 121 -6.00 6.83 8.19
C LEU A 121 -6.42 6.26 9.55
N GLY A 122 -5.46 5.80 10.35
CA GLY A 122 -5.70 5.27 11.69
C GLY A 122 -6.53 4.00 11.71
N ALA A 123 -7.20 3.76 12.84
CA ALA A 123 -8.04 2.58 13.02
C ALA A 123 -9.25 2.60 12.09
N ILE A 124 -9.95 3.73 11.96
CA ILE A 124 -11.18 3.81 11.17
C ILE A 124 -10.97 3.43 9.70
N GLY A 125 -9.87 3.84 9.09
CA GLY A 125 -9.54 3.42 7.72
C GLY A 125 -9.28 1.92 7.60
N ARG A 126 -8.61 1.31 8.60
CA ARG A 126 -8.36 -0.14 8.63
C ARG A 126 -9.66 -0.94 8.80
N TYR A 127 -10.52 -0.53 9.72
CA TYR A 127 -11.80 -1.21 9.96
C TYR A 127 -12.72 -1.09 8.73
N THR A 128 -12.77 0.10 8.12
CA THR A 128 -13.50 0.33 6.87
C THR A 128 -12.98 -0.57 5.75
N LEU A 129 -11.65 -0.74 5.63
CA LEU A 129 -11.09 -1.67 4.66
C LEU A 129 -11.57 -3.09 4.92
N PHE A 130 -11.45 -3.61 6.14
CA PHE A 130 -11.86 -4.99 6.46
C PHE A 130 -13.36 -5.21 6.21
N ARG A 131 -14.21 -4.26 6.59
CA ARG A 131 -15.65 -4.25 6.33
C ARG A 131 -16.01 -4.35 4.84
N HIS A 132 -15.25 -3.70 3.96
CA HIS A 132 -15.50 -3.72 2.52
C HIS A 132 -14.62 -4.71 1.74
N THR A 133 -13.83 -5.54 2.42
CA THR A 133 -12.96 -6.54 1.80
C THR A 133 -13.24 -7.94 2.33
N TYR A 134 -12.66 -8.30 3.48
CA TYR A 134 -12.82 -9.63 4.07
C TYR A 134 -14.29 -9.89 4.43
N PHE A 135 -14.91 -8.97 5.16
CA PHE A 135 -16.28 -9.08 5.68
C PHE A 135 -17.34 -8.57 4.71
N LYS A 136 -16.99 -8.27 3.45
CA LYS A 136 -17.90 -7.61 2.51
C LYS A 136 -19.19 -8.42 2.22
N ASP A 137 -19.06 -9.75 2.27
CA ASP A 137 -20.13 -10.73 1.98
C ASP A 137 -20.56 -11.46 3.27
N ALA A 138 -20.25 -10.91 4.45
CA ALA A 138 -20.75 -11.46 5.71
C ALA A 138 -22.29 -11.36 5.79
N ASP A 139 -22.89 -12.09 6.74
CA ASP A 139 -24.32 -12.02 6.95
C ASP A 139 -24.76 -10.61 7.37
N ILE A 140 -26.03 -10.29 7.09
CA ILE A 140 -26.60 -8.95 7.29
C ILE A 140 -26.47 -8.48 8.75
N HIS A 141 -26.55 -9.40 9.72
CA HIS A 141 -26.45 -9.05 11.13
C HIS A 141 -25.03 -8.61 11.48
N LEU A 142 -24.01 -9.35 11.05
CA LEU A 142 -22.61 -8.98 11.26
C LEU A 142 -22.24 -7.66 10.54
N LEU A 143 -22.80 -7.42 9.35
CA LEU A 143 -22.62 -6.15 8.61
C LEU A 143 -23.20 -4.95 9.37
N ASP A 144 -24.39 -5.10 9.99
CA ASP A 144 -25.00 -4.05 10.82
C ASP A 144 -24.11 -3.69 12.02
N ILE A 145 -23.60 -4.69 12.74
CA ILE A 145 -22.70 -4.47 13.88
C ILE A 145 -21.44 -3.72 13.43
N PHE A 146 -20.85 -4.11 12.31
CA PHE A 146 -19.69 -3.42 11.72
C PHE A 146 -20.00 -1.95 11.39
N ASP A 147 -21.15 -1.68 10.78
CA ASP A 147 -21.53 -0.33 10.36
C ASP A 147 -21.80 0.56 11.57
N ARG A 148 -22.44 0.03 12.62
CA ARG A 148 -22.57 0.71 13.92
C ARG A 148 -21.22 1.01 14.54
N LEU A 149 -20.28 0.07 14.51
CA LEU A 149 -18.92 0.26 15.00
C LEU A 149 -18.21 1.39 14.24
N LEU A 150 -18.30 1.44 12.91
CA LEU A 150 -17.69 2.51 12.11
C LEU A 150 -18.31 3.88 12.43
N VAL A 151 -19.63 3.95 12.62
CA VAL A 151 -20.32 5.17 13.06
C VAL A 151 -19.84 5.60 14.45
N ARG A 152 -19.69 4.66 15.39
CA ARG A 152 -19.19 4.92 16.75
C ARG A 152 -17.75 5.44 16.72
N MET A 153 -16.89 4.82 15.91
CA MET A 153 -15.50 5.25 15.71
C MET A 153 -15.42 6.65 15.12
N PHE A 154 -16.30 6.98 14.17
CA PHE A 154 -16.37 8.31 13.58
C PHE A 154 -16.80 9.37 14.61
N ARG A 155 -17.82 9.09 15.42
CA ARG A 155 -18.33 10.02 16.45
C ARG A 155 -17.40 10.18 17.65
N HIS A 156 -16.56 9.18 17.94
CA HIS A 156 -15.66 9.17 19.10
C HIS A 156 -14.21 8.83 18.69
N PRO A 157 -13.53 9.69 17.91
CA PRO A 157 -12.21 9.37 17.34
C PRO A 157 -11.09 9.20 18.39
N GLN A 158 -11.29 9.74 19.59
CA GLN A 158 -10.34 9.61 20.71
C GLN A 158 -10.48 8.27 21.48
N MET A 159 -11.61 7.59 21.32
CA MET A 159 -11.88 6.31 21.97
C MET A 159 -11.25 5.18 21.16
N ARG A 160 -10.53 4.27 21.82
CA ARG A 160 -9.97 3.10 21.13
C ARG A 160 -11.09 2.14 20.76
N PRO A 161 -11.05 1.49 19.57
CA PRO A 161 -12.08 0.51 19.19
C PRO A 161 -12.28 -0.61 20.22
N THR A 162 -11.22 -1.01 20.92
CA THR A 162 -11.27 -2.03 22.00
C THR A 162 -12.10 -1.63 23.22
N GLN A 163 -12.55 -0.39 23.30
CA GLN A 163 -13.43 0.12 24.36
C GLN A 163 -14.88 0.26 23.87
N MET A 164 -15.16 0.00 22.59
CA MET A 164 -16.49 0.12 21.99
C MET A 164 -17.24 -1.21 22.11
N VAL A 165 -18.48 -1.16 22.58
CA VAL A 165 -19.32 -2.34 22.82
C VAL A 165 -19.55 -3.12 21.53
N GLU A 166 -19.71 -2.39 20.41
CA GLU A 166 -19.91 -2.95 19.08
C GLU A 166 -18.74 -3.85 18.66
N LEU A 167 -17.51 -3.62 19.15
CA LEU A 167 -16.39 -4.51 18.86
C LEU A 167 -16.52 -5.87 19.58
N PHE A 168 -17.04 -5.87 20.80
CA PHE A 168 -17.28 -7.10 21.57
C PHE A 168 -18.47 -7.89 21.00
N GLU A 169 -19.54 -7.18 20.61
CA GLU A 169 -20.66 -7.78 19.85
C GLU A 169 -20.15 -8.43 18.57
N LEU A 170 -19.28 -7.73 17.84
CA LEU A 170 -18.69 -8.28 16.62
C LEU A 170 -17.94 -9.57 16.92
N GLN A 171 -17.15 -9.62 17.99
CA GLN A 171 -16.42 -10.82 18.39
C GLN A 171 -17.33 -11.98 18.82
N SER A 172 -18.45 -11.73 19.50
CA SER A 172 -19.37 -12.77 19.97
C SER A 172 -20.12 -13.46 18.83
N GLU A 173 -20.42 -12.72 17.76
CA GLU A 173 -21.09 -13.26 16.58
C GLU A 173 -20.15 -14.09 15.68
N LEU A 174 -18.82 -13.98 15.84
CA LEU A 174 -17.88 -14.79 15.06
C LEU A 174 -17.79 -16.22 15.60
N SER A 175 -18.45 -17.15 14.93
CA SER A 175 -18.30 -18.59 15.17
C SER A 175 -17.21 -19.24 14.31
N ASP A 176 -16.95 -18.71 13.11
CA ASP A 176 -15.98 -19.26 12.16
C ASP A 176 -14.52 -18.96 12.61
N PRO A 177 -13.64 -19.97 12.71
CA PRO A 177 -12.22 -19.76 13.04
C PRO A 177 -11.48 -18.81 12.10
N ASP A 178 -11.80 -18.81 10.82
CA ASP A 178 -11.19 -17.95 9.81
C ASP A 178 -11.63 -16.49 9.99
N ASP A 179 -12.91 -16.27 10.31
CA ASP A 179 -13.41 -14.92 10.59
C ASP A 179 -12.84 -14.38 11.90
N ARG A 180 -12.63 -15.24 12.90
CA ARG A 180 -11.90 -14.88 14.13
C ARG A 180 -10.45 -14.50 13.84
N LEU A 181 -9.78 -15.21 12.93
CA LEU A 181 -8.42 -14.86 12.50
C LEU A 181 -8.40 -13.48 11.84
N ALA A 182 -9.32 -13.24 10.90
CA ALA A 182 -9.46 -11.95 10.23
C ALA A 182 -9.75 -10.80 11.20
N TYR A 183 -10.67 -11.03 12.15
CA TYR A 183 -10.97 -10.11 13.23
C TYR A 183 -9.74 -9.79 14.08
N ASN A 184 -9.02 -10.80 14.53
CA ASN A 184 -7.80 -10.61 15.32
C ASN A 184 -6.76 -9.79 14.56
N ARG A 185 -6.63 -10.02 13.25
CA ARG A 185 -5.71 -9.26 12.39
C ARG A 185 -6.12 -7.81 12.20
N MET A 186 -7.43 -7.56 12.13
CA MET A 186 -8.00 -6.20 12.09
C MET A 186 -7.78 -5.44 13.41
N VAL A 187 -8.08 -6.07 14.56
CA VAL A 187 -7.96 -5.44 15.88
C VAL A 187 -6.49 -5.27 16.28
N PHE A 188 -5.65 -6.27 16.03
CA PHE A 188 -4.25 -6.33 16.44
C PHE A 188 -3.27 -6.47 15.26
N PRO A 189 -3.08 -5.42 14.45
CA PRO A 189 -2.27 -5.50 13.22
C PRO A 189 -0.76 -5.72 13.42
N HIS A 190 -0.26 -5.69 14.66
CA HIS A 190 1.18 -5.80 14.99
C HIS A 190 1.56 -7.13 15.67
N ARG A 191 0.62 -8.08 15.87
CA ARG A 191 0.86 -9.27 16.71
C ARG A 191 1.64 -10.43 16.08
N GLU A 192 2.11 -10.34 14.83
CA GLU A 192 2.78 -11.48 14.15
C GLU A 192 4.15 -11.13 13.55
N ARG A 193 5.05 -10.52 14.33
CA ARG A 193 6.49 -10.53 14.01
C ARG A 193 7.41 -10.90 15.17
N THR A 194 6.89 -11.26 16.35
CA THR A 194 7.72 -11.35 17.57
C THR A 194 7.64 -12.68 18.31
N GLN A 195 7.08 -13.74 17.73
CA GLN A 195 7.08 -15.07 18.35
C GLN A 195 7.71 -16.11 17.42
N ALA A 196 9.02 -15.96 17.24
CA ALA A 196 9.95 -17.05 17.01
C ALA A 196 11.20 -16.73 17.84
N VAL A 197 11.05 -16.78 19.16
CA VAL A 197 12.17 -16.80 20.11
C VAL A 197 12.36 -18.26 20.50
N GLU A 198 13.40 -18.89 19.95
CA GLU A 198 14.16 -19.96 20.62
C GLU A 198 15.63 -19.87 20.14
N ILE A 199 16.57 -19.41 20.97
CA ILE A 199 17.46 -20.13 21.92
C ILE A 199 18.92 -19.98 21.44
N GLN A 200 19.64 -19.10 22.14
CA GLN A 200 21.04 -19.17 22.59
C GLN A 200 21.98 -20.21 21.94
N ASP A 201 23.12 -19.78 21.36
CA ASP A 201 24.41 -19.78 22.07
C ASP A 201 25.53 -19.00 21.32
N ARG A 202 26.52 -18.60 22.12
CA ARG A 202 27.74 -17.82 21.90
C ARG A 202 28.50 -18.02 20.59
N GLY A 203 29.13 -16.90 20.17
CA GLY A 203 30.54 -16.89 19.75
C GLY A 203 30.80 -16.12 18.45
N THR A 204 31.37 -14.92 18.55
CA THR A 204 32.29 -14.41 17.52
C THR A 204 33.54 -15.28 17.54
N PRO A 205 34.19 -15.57 16.40
CA PRO A 205 35.02 -14.54 15.75
C PRO A 205 35.04 -14.56 14.20
N ASP A 206 35.32 -13.38 13.65
CA ASP A 206 36.18 -13.10 12.49
C ASP A 206 36.20 -14.15 11.35
N MET A 207 35.49 -13.85 10.27
CA MET A 207 35.74 -14.44 8.96
C MET A 207 35.85 -13.30 7.96
N ASP A 208 36.99 -13.25 7.26
CA ASP A 208 37.18 -12.50 6.01
C ASP A 208 35.96 -12.72 5.11
N ARG A 209 35.01 -11.78 5.15
CA ARG A 209 33.85 -11.80 4.26
C ARG A 209 34.39 -11.41 2.90
N VAL A 210 34.53 -12.40 2.01
CA VAL A 210 34.76 -12.16 0.59
C VAL A 210 33.54 -11.40 0.07
N VAL A 211 33.64 -10.07 0.01
CA VAL A 211 32.60 -9.20 -0.53
C VAL A 211 32.58 -9.40 -2.03
N VAL A 212 31.52 -10.03 -2.53
CA VAL A 212 31.35 -10.27 -3.97
C VAL A 212 30.88 -8.97 -4.63
N ARG A 213 31.78 -8.31 -5.37
CA ARG A 213 31.47 -7.16 -6.23
C ARG A 213 31.22 -7.65 -7.65
N SER A 214 30.11 -7.25 -8.25
CA SER A 214 29.81 -7.50 -9.66
C SER A 214 29.56 -6.20 -10.39
N GLU A 215 29.80 -6.19 -11.70
CA GLU A 215 29.59 -5.03 -12.56
C GLU A 215 28.37 -5.27 -13.45
N ILE A 216 27.51 -4.26 -13.57
CA ILE A 216 26.39 -4.22 -14.52
C ILE A 216 26.52 -3.00 -15.43
N VAL A 217 25.88 -3.06 -16.60
CA VAL A 217 25.79 -1.94 -17.54
C VAL A 217 24.34 -1.53 -17.76
N ASP A 218 24.10 -0.23 -17.95
CA ASP A 218 22.80 0.27 -18.41
C ASP A 218 22.65 0.16 -19.95
N GLU A 219 21.48 0.54 -20.45
CA GLU A 219 21.18 0.53 -21.90
C GLU A 219 22.05 1.52 -22.72
N HIS A 220 22.76 2.43 -22.06
CA HIS A 220 23.67 3.40 -22.67
C HIS A 220 25.16 3.02 -22.51
N GLY A 221 25.47 1.87 -21.89
CA GLY A 221 26.82 1.39 -21.67
C GLY A 221 27.54 1.99 -20.47
N LEU A 222 26.83 2.72 -19.59
CA LEU A 222 27.39 3.18 -18.32
C LEU A 222 27.49 2.03 -17.32
N ARG A 223 28.59 1.99 -16.57
CA ARG A 223 28.91 0.91 -15.63
C ARG A 223 28.49 1.25 -14.21
N TYR A 224 27.94 0.25 -13.52
CA TYR A 224 27.54 0.32 -12.12
C TYR A 224 28.04 -0.92 -11.39
N ASN A 225 28.37 -0.77 -10.12
CA ASN A 225 28.84 -1.85 -9.27
C ASN A 225 27.73 -2.32 -8.33
N ILE A 226 27.56 -3.64 -8.18
CA ILE A 226 26.66 -4.25 -7.21
C ILE A 226 27.48 -4.92 -6.12
N THR A 227 27.18 -4.60 -4.87
CA THR A 227 27.84 -5.15 -3.69
C THR A 227 26.89 -5.23 -2.50
N GLU A 228 27.29 -5.91 -1.43
CA GLU A 228 26.65 -5.78 -0.12
C GLU A 228 27.01 -4.40 0.48
N PRO A 229 26.13 -3.76 1.26
CA PRO A 229 26.43 -2.48 1.90
C PRO A 229 27.58 -2.62 2.91
N ASP A 230 28.47 -1.63 2.97
CA ASP A 230 29.64 -1.63 3.86
C ASP A 230 29.26 -1.32 5.31
N GLY A 231 28.09 -0.71 5.53
CA GLY A 231 27.59 -0.44 6.87
C GLY A 231 26.19 0.17 6.94
N PRO A 232 25.76 0.59 8.13
CA PRO A 232 24.42 1.13 8.36
C PRO A 232 24.09 2.39 7.54
N ALA A 233 25.11 3.19 7.17
CA ALA A 233 24.94 4.39 6.36
C ALA A 233 24.39 4.06 4.96
N ASP A 234 24.96 3.03 4.32
CA ASP A 234 24.54 2.56 2.99
C ASP A 234 23.12 1.97 3.03
N VAL A 235 22.83 1.18 4.07
CA VAL A 235 21.48 0.66 4.31
C VAL A 235 20.49 1.82 4.46
N GLY A 236 20.85 2.86 5.21
CA GLY A 236 20.05 4.07 5.36
C GLY A 236 19.84 4.82 4.04
N GLN A 237 20.86 4.92 3.19
CA GLN A 237 20.75 5.56 1.88
C GLN A 237 19.87 4.76 0.91
N LEU A 238 20.05 3.43 0.85
CA LEU A 238 19.17 2.55 0.10
C LEU A 238 17.72 2.64 0.59
N TYR A 239 17.52 2.70 1.91
CA TYR A 239 16.20 2.88 2.51
C TYR A 239 15.55 4.21 2.10
N ARG A 240 16.33 5.31 2.04
CA ARG A 240 15.84 6.59 1.50
C ARG A 240 15.39 6.47 0.04
N LEU A 241 16.09 5.72 -0.80
CA LEU A 241 15.66 5.45 -2.18
C LEU A 241 14.32 4.72 -2.23
N PHE A 242 14.13 3.69 -1.38
CA PHE A 242 12.83 3.01 -1.26
C PHE A 242 11.72 3.96 -0.79
N LEU A 243 11.99 4.84 0.18
CA LEU A 243 11.04 5.86 0.63
C LEU A 243 10.66 6.84 -0.50
N GLN A 244 11.64 7.33 -1.25
CA GLN A 244 11.44 8.24 -2.38
C GLN A 244 10.66 7.59 -3.52
N ALA A 245 10.97 6.33 -3.84
CA ALA A 245 10.22 5.52 -4.80
C ALA A 245 8.83 5.10 -4.29
N GLY A 246 8.48 5.46 -3.06
CA GLY A 246 7.17 5.30 -2.48
C GLY A 246 6.89 3.95 -1.82
N PHE A 247 7.94 3.19 -1.51
CA PHE A 247 7.92 1.89 -0.81
C PHE A 247 8.41 2.02 0.65
N PRO A 248 7.58 2.45 1.61
CA PRO A 248 7.96 2.45 3.02
C PRO A 248 8.03 1.03 3.56
N LYS A 249 9.25 0.51 3.73
CA LYS A 249 9.56 -0.76 4.40
C LYS A 249 9.98 -0.50 5.86
N SER A 250 9.68 -1.40 6.79
CA SER A 250 10.33 -1.37 8.10
C SER A 250 11.55 -2.30 8.04
N ILE A 251 12.73 -1.77 8.38
CA ILE A 251 13.99 -2.54 8.45
C ILE A 251 13.78 -3.68 9.47
N SER A 252 14.09 -4.90 9.05
CA SER A 252 14.10 -6.11 9.88
C SER A 252 15.52 -6.61 10.07
N GLU A 253 15.81 -7.30 11.17
CA GLU A 253 17.13 -7.93 11.37
C GLU A 253 17.41 -9.05 10.34
N ASP A 254 16.36 -9.69 9.83
CA ASP A 254 16.46 -10.70 8.77
C ASP A 254 16.72 -10.13 7.37
N ASP A 255 16.64 -8.80 7.20
CA ASP A 255 16.77 -8.17 5.90
C ASP A 255 18.22 -8.22 5.41
N ARG A 256 18.38 -8.67 4.17
CA ARG A 256 19.63 -8.62 3.43
C ARG A 256 19.51 -7.64 2.26
N TYR A 257 20.64 -7.04 1.91
CA TYR A 257 20.70 -5.93 0.98
C TYR A 257 21.78 -6.14 -0.07
N LEU A 258 21.52 -5.71 -1.29
CA LEU A 258 22.57 -5.38 -2.25
C LEU A 258 22.35 -3.93 -2.70
N VAL A 259 23.42 -3.18 -2.83
CA VAL A 259 23.44 -1.80 -3.30
C VAL A 259 24.07 -1.74 -4.68
N ALA A 260 23.49 -0.92 -5.55
CA ALA A 260 24.04 -0.58 -6.86
C ALA A 260 24.63 0.83 -6.77
N MET A 261 25.91 0.96 -7.11
CA MET A 261 26.68 2.20 -7.04
C MET A 261 27.16 2.63 -8.42
N ASP A 262 27.21 3.94 -8.67
CA ASP A 262 27.84 4.49 -9.88
C ASP A 262 29.38 4.53 -9.77
N GLN A 263 30.04 5.15 -10.76
CA GLN A 263 31.51 5.30 -10.76
C GLN A 263 32.03 6.26 -9.68
N ALA A 264 31.17 7.09 -9.10
CA ALA A 264 31.49 7.98 -7.99
C ALA A 264 31.14 7.36 -6.62
N GLU A 265 30.90 6.04 -6.59
CA GLU A 265 30.50 5.27 -5.40
C GLU A 265 29.21 5.78 -4.74
N GLN A 266 28.37 6.49 -5.49
CA GLN A 266 27.06 6.90 -5.00
C GLN A 266 26.06 5.78 -5.18
N ILE A 267 25.32 5.45 -4.10
CA ILE A 267 24.23 4.46 -4.18
C ILE A 267 23.10 5.05 -5.03
N ILE A 268 22.87 4.41 -6.18
CA ILE A 268 21.83 4.75 -7.14
C ILE A 268 20.67 3.77 -7.14
N GLY A 269 20.76 2.65 -6.43
CA GLY A 269 19.72 1.64 -6.38
C GLY A 269 20.09 0.45 -5.51
N GLY A 270 19.27 -0.59 -5.53
CA GLY A 270 19.55 -1.84 -4.83
C GLY A 270 18.34 -2.75 -4.69
N VAL A 271 18.57 -3.88 -4.00
CA VAL A 271 17.54 -4.86 -3.66
C VAL A 271 17.52 -5.13 -2.16
N VAL A 272 16.33 -5.43 -1.65
CA VAL A 272 16.15 -5.99 -0.31
C VAL A 272 15.50 -7.35 -0.43
N TYR A 273 16.07 -8.33 0.26
CA TYR A 273 15.59 -9.70 0.23
C TYR A 273 15.75 -10.37 1.59
N ARG A 274 15.03 -11.47 1.79
CA ARG A 274 15.12 -12.31 2.99
C ARG A 274 15.29 -13.75 2.59
N LEU A 275 16.17 -14.46 3.28
CA LEU A 275 16.27 -15.91 3.15
C LEU A 275 15.04 -16.55 3.81
N GLN A 276 14.52 -17.60 3.19
CA GLN A 276 13.47 -18.45 3.74
C GLN A 276 13.98 -19.88 3.81
N ALA A 277 13.25 -20.74 4.53
CA ALA A 277 13.55 -22.16 4.59
C ALA A 277 13.55 -22.81 3.19
N GLU A 278 14.16 -24.00 3.10
CA GLU A 278 14.09 -24.87 1.92
C GLU A 278 14.68 -24.24 0.63
N GLY A 279 15.74 -23.43 0.77
CA GLY A 279 16.41 -22.83 -0.39
C GLY A 279 15.55 -21.81 -1.14
N THR A 280 14.57 -21.21 -0.45
CA THR A 280 13.73 -20.16 -1.01
C THR A 280 14.22 -18.78 -0.57
N VAL A 281 14.16 -17.80 -1.45
CA VAL A 281 14.42 -16.39 -1.14
C VAL A 281 13.22 -15.55 -1.46
N PHE A 282 12.90 -14.61 -0.59
CA PHE A 282 11.85 -13.63 -0.82
C PHE A 282 12.49 -12.26 -1.13
N LEU A 283 12.38 -11.82 -2.38
CA LEU A 283 12.75 -10.48 -2.84
C LEU A 283 11.64 -9.50 -2.42
N ASP A 284 11.90 -8.72 -1.38
CA ASP A 284 10.96 -7.71 -0.85
C ASP A 284 10.86 -6.48 -1.75
N GLY A 285 11.92 -6.14 -2.47
CA GLY A 285 11.88 -4.99 -3.36
C GLY A 285 13.17 -4.75 -4.11
N ILE A 286 13.02 -4.03 -5.23
CA ILE A 286 14.10 -3.50 -6.04
C ILE A 286 13.82 -2.03 -6.31
N VAL A 287 14.84 -1.18 -6.20
CA VAL A 287 14.71 0.26 -6.41
C VAL A 287 15.89 0.80 -7.19
N VAL A 288 15.64 1.82 -8.00
CA VAL A 288 16.65 2.65 -8.66
C VAL A 288 16.19 4.10 -8.52
N ASN A 289 17.16 5.01 -8.38
CA ASN A 289 16.95 6.45 -8.34
C ASN A 289 16.07 6.89 -9.52
N GLN A 290 15.09 7.75 -9.25
CA GLN A 290 14.08 8.17 -10.22
C GLN A 290 14.67 8.80 -11.48
N THR A 291 15.79 9.52 -11.36
CA THR A 291 16.49 10.14 -12.50
C THR A 291 17.17 9.14 -13.44
N LEU A 292 17.35 7.90 -12.99
CA LEU A 292 17.96 6.79 -13.72
C LEU A 292 16.97 5.67 -14.03
N GLN A 293 15.67 5.90 -13.80
CA GLN A 293 14.62 4.98 -14.23
C GLN A 293 14.61 4.86 -15.77
N GLU A 294 14.11 3.73 -16.26
CA GLU A 294 13.99 3.41 -17.70
C GLU A 294 15.31 3.15 -18.45
N ARG A 295 16.47 3.16 -17.78
CA ARG A 295 17.77 2.81 -18.39
C ARG A 295 18.15 1.32 -18.34
N GLY A 296 17.19 0.44 -18.04
CA GLY A 296 17.44 -1.00 -17.87
C GLY A 296 18.16 -1.42 -16.57
N ILE A 297 18.61 -0.48 -15.74
CA ILE A 297 19.38 -0.74 -14.50
C ILE A 297 18.63 -1.67 -13.54
N THR A 298 17.33 -1.47 -13.35
CA THR A 298 16.50 -2.34 -12.48
C THR A 298 16.51 -3.79 -12.96
N GLY A 299 16.46 -4.01 -14.28
CA GLY A 299 16.54 -5.35 -14.86
C GLY A 299 17.91 -5.99 -14.67
N ALA A 300 18.97 -5.21 -14.83
CA ALA A 300 20.35 -5.67 -14.63
C ALA A 300 20.64 -6.04 -13.16
N ILE A 301 20.17 -5.22 -12.20
CA ILE A 301 20.24 -5.55 -10.77
C ILE A 301 19.50 -6.85 -10.46
N LEU A 302 18.31 -7.06 -11.04
CA LEU A 302 17.55 -8.29 -10.84
C LEU A 302 18.29 -9.52 -11.42
N ALA A 303 18.92 -9.38 -12.58
CA ALA A 303 19.67 -10.46 -13.22
C ALA A 303 20.91 -10.85 -12.39
N ASP A 304 21.64 -9.86 -11.89
CA ASP A 304 22.77 -10.07 -10.99
C ASP A 304 22.33 -10.74 -9.69
N PHE A 305 21.26 -10.24 -9.07
CA PHE A 305 20.67 -10.85 -7.88
C PHE A 305 20.32 -12.32 -8.11
N VAL A 306 19.64 -12.65 -9.21
CA VAL A 306 19.32 -14.04 -9.56
C VAL A 306 20.57 -14.89 -9.74
N THR A 307 21.61 -14.38 -10.40
CA THR A 307 22.89 -15.07 -10.56
C THR A 307 23.54 -15.40 -9.22
N ARG A 308 23.53 -14.44 -8.28
CA ARG A 308 24.01 -14.66 -6.90
C ARG A 308 23.17 -15.70 -6.18
N MET A 309 21.84 -15.68 -6.34
CA MET A 309 20.95 -16.67 -5.71
C MET A 309 21.24 -18.09 -6.22
N VAL A 310 21.49 -18.26 -7.52
CA VAL A 310 21.95 -19.54 -8.10
C VAL A 310 23.27 -19.99 -7.47
N ALA A 311 24.25 -19.09 -7.35
CA ALA A 311 25.53 -19.39 -6.71
C ALA A 311 25.37 -19.80 -5.23
N HIS A 312 24.39 -19.23 -4.53
CA HIS A 312 24.01 -19.60 -3.16
C HIS A 312 23.09 -20.83 -3.06
N ARG A 313 22.89 -21.59 -4.15
CA ARG A 313 22.04 -22.79 -4.21
C ARG A 313 20.58 -22.53 -3.81
N VAL A 314 20.11 -21.31 -4.04
CA VAL A 314 18.69 -20.97 -3.91
C VAL A 314 17.95 -21.62 -5.08
N THR A 315 16.89 -22.37 -4.78
CA THR A 315 16.08 -23.06 -5.79
C THR A 315 14.95 -22.17 -6.29
N THR A 316 14.47 -21.26 -5.45
CA THR A 316 13.25 -20.50 -5.72
C THR A 316 13.40 -19.05 -5.26
N VAL A 317 13.16 -18.11 -6.16
CA VAL A 317 13.01 -16.69 -5.83
C VAL A 317 11.53 -16.32 -5.89
N ARG A 318 11.02 -15.81 -4.79
CA ARG A 318 9.66 -15.32 -4.65
C ARG A 318 9.69 -13.81 -4.49
N THR A 319 8.66 -13.14 -4.98
CA THR A 319 8.49 -11.70 -4.77
C THR A 319 7.01 -11.33 -4.73
N HIS A 320 6.73 -10.08 -4.37
CA HIS A 320 5.38 -9.52 -4.36
C HIS A 320 4.75 -9.56 -5.76
N PHE A 321 3.43 -9.43 -5.83
CA PHE A 321 2.72 -9.37 -7.11
C PHE A 321 2.92 -8.02 -7.86
N PHE A 322 3.45 -7.01 -7.18
CA PHE A 322 3.73 -5.69 -7.74
C PHE A 322 4.71 -5.75 -8.93
N LEU A 323 4.61 -4.82 -9.88
CA LEU A 323 5.42 -4.79 -11.11
C LEU A 323 5.39 -6.10 -11.93
N ARG A 324 4.27 -6.83 -11.93
CA ARG A 324 4.09 -8.08 -12.71
C ARG A 324 4.61 -8.00 -14.16
N PRO A 325 4.34 -6.94 -14.96
CA PRO A 325 4.87 -6.86 -16.32
C PRO A 325 6.40 -6.87 -16.37
N PHE A 326 7.07 -6.24 -15.39
CA PHE A 326 8.53 -6.25 -15.27
C PHE A 326 9.03 -7.65 -14.87
N TYR A 327 8.57 -8.20 -13.73
CA TYR A 327 9.05 -9.49 -13.25
C TYR A 327 8.76 -10.64 -14.23
N ARG A 328 7.63 -10.62 -14.94
CA ARG A 328 7.33 -11.60 -16.00
C ARG A 328 8.31 -11.55 -17.15
N ARG A 329 8.74 -10.36 -17.59
CA ARG A 329 9.81 -10.22 -18.60
C ARG A 329 11.13 -10.81 -18.11
N HIS A 330 11.35 -10.86 -16.79
CA HIS A 330 12.52 -11.47 -16.15
C HIS A 330 12.27 -12.89 -15.63
N GLY A 331 11.36 -13.65 -16.24
CA GLY A 331 11.21 -15.09 -15.99
C GLY A 331 10.38 -15.47 -14.75
N PHE A 332 9.77 -14.51 -14.06
CA PHE A 332 8.84 -14.83 -12.99
C PHE A 332 7.47 -15.24 -13.52
N GLN A 333 6.87 -16.21 -12.86
CA GLN A 333 5.57 -16.78 -13.15
C GLN A 333 4.62 -16.53 -11.99
N LEU A 334 3.33 -16.67 -12.24
CA LEU A 334 2.32 -16.51 -11.20
C LEU A 334 2.27 -17.76 -10.31
N ASP A 335 2.48 -17.59 -9.00
CA ASP A 335 2.21 -18.65 -8.04
C ASP A 335 0.76 -18.53 -7.54
N THR A 336 -0.15 -19.25 -8.19
CA THR A 336 -1.58 -19.22 -7.86
C THR A 336 -1.91 -19.81 -6.49
N ARG A 337 -0.99 -20.57 -5.88
CA ARG A 337 -1.21 -21.16 -4.55
C ARG A 337 -0.86 -20.17 -3.43
N ARG A 338 0.09 -19.26 -3.68
CA ARG A 338 0.65 -18.35 -2.66
C ARG A 338 0.47 -16.86 -2.96
N GLY A 339 -0.15 -16.50 -4.09
CA GLY A 339 -0.60 -15.13 -4.39
C GLY A 339 0.49 -14.15 -4.82
N GLY A 340 1.71 -14.62 -5.08
CA GLY A 340 2.86 -13.81 -5.48
C GLY A 340 3.45 -14.22 -6.82
N LEU A 341 4.65 -13.71 -7.11
CA LEU A 341 5.42 -14.12 -8.28
C LEU A 341 6.54 -15.05 -7.83
N VAL A 342 6.78 -16.10 -8.62
CA VAL A 342 7.82 -17.09 -8.37
C VAL A 342 8.69 -17.26 -9.60
N ARG A 343 9.99 -17.34 -9.40
CA ARG A 343 10.96 -17.79 -10.41
C ARG A 343 11.71 -18.97 -9.83
N TYR A 344 11.59 -20.10 -10.50
CA TYR A 344 12.40 -21.27 -10.21
C TYR A 344 13.79 -21.05 -10.82
N LEU A 345 14.83 -21.30 -10.04
CA LEU A 345 16.22 -21.12 -10.41
C LEU A 345 16.91 -22.41 -10.83
N GLN A 346 16.22 -23.56 -10.69
CA GLN A 346 16.67 -24.85 -11.17
C GLN A 346 15.96 -25.23 -12.48
N GLU A 347 16.75 -25.33 -13.54
CA GLU A 347 16.96 -26.64 -14.22
C GLU A 347 18.24 -27.26 -13.68
#